data_AF-A0A8I0FDQ9-F1
#
_entry.id   AF-A0A8I0FDQ9-F1
#
_cell.length_a   1.000
_cell.length_b   1.000
_cell.length_c   1.000
_cell.angle_alpha   90.00
_cell.angle_beta   90.00
_cell.angle_gamma   90.00
#
_symmetry.space_group_name_H-M   'P 1'
#
loop_
_entity.id
_entity.type
_entity.pdbx_description
1 polymer ?
#
loop_
_entity_poly.entity_id
_entity_poly.type
_entity_poly.pdbx_seq_one_letter_code
_entity_poly.pdbx_strand_id
1 'polypeptide(L)'
;SIKSTLKENELQPKFIYAITVENHPMYNDDRFGKQNYKFNKELSETEKQKLSTYTAGTVRANQKLKELAEYLKTVDRPTILVVFGDHLPNLQEVYDSYGFFKDDPERTNLKNYQTPFVVWSNYKLDKKPLKQPYIAASFVAPKLLKLAGLPLSDYYQFIDDVSSCYSAIHQKFINENLTCNFDKKALLKGYENLNKDVLDGYNHTYKIMQNNQKEMEQ
;
A
#
# COMPACT_ATOMS: atom_id res chain seq x y z
N SER A 1 6.55 -15.91 -13.07
CA SER A 1 5.78 -14.67 -13.33
C SER A 1 4.42 -14.79 -12.66
N ILE A 2 3.70 -13.69 -12.38
CA ILE A 2 2.34 -13.75 -11.79
C ILE A 2 1.43 -14.68 -12.62
N LYS A 3 1.48 -14.56 -13.95
CA LYS A 3 0.68 -15.40 -14.87
C LYS A 3 1.04 -16.89 -14.76
N SER A 4 2.33 -17.23 -14.64
CA SER A 4 2.78 -18.62 -14.46
C SER A 4 2.29 -19.18 -13.12
N THR A 5 2.49 -18.43 -12.04
CA THR A 5 2.05 -18.82 -10.69
C THR A 5 0.54 -19.02 -10.62
N LEU A 6 -0.26 -18.23 -11.35
CA LEU A 6 -1.72 -18.42 -11.41
C LEU A 6 -2.13 -19.71 -12.12
N LYS A 7 -1.36 -20.20 -13.10
CA LYS A 7 -1.61 -21.46 -13.83
C LYS A 7 -1.20 -22.73 -13.07
N GLU A 8 -0.26 -22.64 -12.14
CA GLU A 8 0.21 -23.80 -11.36
C GLU A 8 -0.83 -24.19 -10.30
N ASN A 9 -1.47 -25.36 -10.36
CA ASN A 9 -2.54 -25.73 -9.41
C ASN A 9 -3.71 -24.71 -9.41
N GLU A 10 -4.35 -24.49 -10.57
CA GLU A 10 -5.39 -23.46 -10.78
C GLU A 10 -6.55 -23.51 -9.76
N LEU A 11 -6.83 -24.70 -9.23
CA LEU A 11 -7.90 -24.93 -8.25
C LEU A 11 -7.54 -24.54 -6.80
N GLN A 12 -6.26 -24.28 -6.48
CA GLN A 12 -5.85 -23.86 -5.14
C GLN A 12 -5.91 -22.33 -4.97
N PRO A 13 -6.39 -21.82 -3.81
CA PRO A 13 -6.30 -20.39 -3.50
C PRO A 13 -4.85 -19.95 -3.39
N LYS A 14 -4.56 -18.75 -3.88
CA LYS A 14 -3.20 -18.20 -3.91
C LYS A 14 -3.20 -16.78 -3.37
N PHE A 15 -2.23 -16.51 -2.51
CA PHE A 15 -1.81 -15.16 -2.18
C PHE A 15 -0.47 -14.92 -2.89
N ILE A 16 -0.44 -13.93 -3.80
CA ILE A 16 0.76 -13.57 -4.55
C ILE A 16 1.16 -12.17 -4.14
N TYR A 17 2.31 -12.06 -3.47
CA TYR A 17 2.94 -10.77 -3.19
C TYR A 17 4.11 -10.58 -4.15
N ALA A 18 4.05 -9.52 -4.96
CA ALA A 18 5.05 -9.23 -5.98
C ALA A 18 5.55 -7.80 -5.85
N ILE A 19 6.87 -7.62 -5.92
CA ILE A 19 7.54 -6.33 -5.88
C ILE A 19 8.12 -6.04 -7.27
N THR A 20 7.78 -4.88 -7.83
CA THR A 20 8.34 -4.43 -9.11
C THR A 20 9.59 -3.59 -8.86
N VAL A 21 10.52 -3.57 -9.83
CA VAL A 21 11.82 -2.86 -9.69
C VAL A 21 12.10 -1.91 -10.85
N GLU A 22 11.30 -1.95 -11.93
CA GLU A 22 11.60 -1.21 -13.17
C GLU A 22 11.73 0.31 -12.94
N ASN A 23 10.89 0.90 -12.08
CA ASN A 23 10.89 2.35 -11.81
C ASN A 23 11.74 2.76 -10.59
N HIS A 24 12.67 1.89 -10.15
CA HIS A 24 13.56 2.14 -9.03
C HIS A 24 14.51 3.33 -9.31
N PRO A 25 14.98 4.07 -8.27
CA PRO A 25 15.83 5.26 -8.38
C PRO A 25 17.07 5.20 -9.29
N MET A 26 17.72 6.37 -9.42
CA MET A 26 18.79 6.73 -10.37
C MET A 26 18.26 7.16 -11.74
N TYR A 27 17.38 8.16 -11.75
CA TYR A 27 16.72 8.67 -12.96
C TYR A 27 17.60 9.55 -13.88
N ASN A 28 18.92 9.55 -13.66
CA ASN A 28 19.89 10.34 -14.44
C ASN A 28 20.31 9.63 -15.74
N ASP A 29 19.51 8.66 -16.19
CA ASP A 29 19.78 7.86 -17.38
C ASP A 29 18.59 7.90 -18.34
N ASP A 30 18.80 7.35 -19.53
CA ASP A 30 17.79 7.21 -20.58
C ASP A 30 17.39 5.73 -20.74
N ARG A 31 17.25 4.96 -19.64
CA ARG A 31 17.00 3.50 -19.70
C ARG A 31 15.72 3.10 -20.46
N PHE A 32 14.81 4.06 -20.62
CA PHE A 32 13.57 3.90 -21.41
C PHE A 32 13.59 4.70 -22.71
N GLY A 33 14.77 5.15 -23.15
CA GLY A 33 14.96 6.10 -24.24
C GLY A 33 14.66 7.54 -23.82
N LYS A 34 15.19 8.50 -24.60
CA LYS A 34 14.92 9.92 -24.40
C LYS A 34 13.44 10.22 -24.62
N GLN A 35 12.80 10.80 -23.61
CA GLN A 35 11.40 11.21 -23.67
C GLN A 35 11.29 12.73 -23.77
N ASN A 36 10.33 13.20 -24.56
CA ASN A 36 10.05 14.63 -24.76
C ASN A 36 8.73 15.02 -24.08
N TYR A 37 8.61 14.71 -22.78
CA TYR A 37 7.45 15.15 -22.01
C TYR A 37 7.45 16.67 -21.82
N LYS A 38 6.27 17.27 -21.86
CA LYS A 38 6.09 18.69 -21.59
C LYS A 38 5.75 18.90 -20.11
N PHE A 39 6.56 19.68 -19.42
CA PHE A 39 6.35 20.05 -18.02
C PHE A 39 5.84 21.49 -17.94
N ASN A 40 5.07 21.79 -16.89
CA ASN A 40 4.45 23.09 -16.64
C ASN A 40 5.36 24.08 -15.88
N LYS A 41 6.63 23.73 -15.69
CA LYS A 41 7.66 24.54 -15.06
C LYS A 41 8.91 24.53 -15.94
N GLU A 42 9.64 25.64 -15.92
CA GLU A 42 11.01 25.66 -16.42
C GLU A 42 11.90 24.87 -15.46
N LEU A 43 12.55 23.84 -15.99
CA LEU A 43 13.40 22.90 -15.26
C LEU A 43 14.79 22.92 -15.90
N SER A 44 15.83 22.66 -15.12
CA SER A 44 17.16 22.37 -15.66
C SER A 44 17.12 21.09 -16.51
N GLU A 45 18.11 20.90 -17.38
CA GLU A 45 18.18 19.69 -18.21
C GLU A 45 18.29 18.41 -17.37
N THR A 46 18.98 18.46 -16.23
CA THR A 46 19.06 17.34 -15.27
C THR A 46 17.71 17.01 -14.65
N GLU A 47 16.95 18.02 -14.21
CA GLU A 47 15.60 17.81 -13.65
C GLU A 47 14.63 17.29 -14.71
N LYS A 48 14.69 17.84 -15.93
CA LYS A 48 13.89 17.34 -17.07
C LYS A 48 14.20 15.88 -17.35
N GLN A 49 15.47 15.48 -17.35
CA GLN A 49 15.86 14.09 -17.57
C GLN A 49 15.31 13.19 -16.47
N LYS A 50 15.58 13.53 -15.19
CA LYS A 50 15.08 12.79 -14.02
C LYS A 50 13.57 12.58 -14.06
N LEU A 51 12.82 13.67 -14.24
CA LEU A 51 11.36 13.63 -14.26
C LEU A 51 10.85 12.86 -15.48
N SER A 52 11.51 12.99 -16.63
CA SER A 52 11.16 12.26 -17.85
C SER A 52 11.36 10.75 -17.70
N THR A 53 12.48 10.32 -17.15
CA THR A 53 12.79 8.89 -16.94
C THR A 53 11.81 8.26 -15.95
N TYR A 54 11.51 8.94 -14.83
CA TYR A 54 10.48 8.50 -13.89
C TYR A 54 9.08 8.43 -14.53
N THR A 55 8.71 9.42 -15.34
CA THR A 55 7.42 9.46 -16.03
C THR A 55 7.30 8.30 -17.02
N ALA A 56 8.38 8.01 -17.77
CA ALA A 56 8.43 6.88 -18.69
C ALA A 56 8.24 5.55 -17.97
N GLY A 57 8.93 5.35 -16.84
CA GLY A 57 8.77 4.17 -15.98
C GLY A 57 7.34 4.02 -15.47
N THR A 58 6.70 5.14 -15.08
CA THR A 58 5.29 5.15 -14.65
C THR A 58 4.33 4.75 -15.78
N VAL A 59 4.56 5.26 -17.01
CA VAL A 59 3.77 4.88 -18.19
C VAL A 59 3.90 3.38 -18.49
N ARG A 60 5.12 2.84 -18.42
CA ARG A 60 5.39 1.41 -18.61
C ARG A 60 4.73 0.55 -17.54
N ALA A 61 4.83 0.94 -16.26
CA ALA A 61 4.16 0.26 -15.16
C ALA A 61 2.64 0.24 -15.35
N ASN A 62 2.04 1.35 -15.76
CA ASN A 62 0.61 1.42 -16.08
C ASN A 62 0.22 0.50 -17.24
N GLN A 63 1.04 0.41 -18.29
CA GLN A 63 0.82 -0.52 -19.40
C GLN A 63 0.87 -1.99 -18.94
N LYS A 64 1.85 -2.35 -18.09
CA LYS A 64 1.95 -3.70 -17.53
C LYS A 64 0.82 -4.04 -16.57
N LEU A 65 0.34 -3.07 -15.80
CA LEU A 65 -0.85 -3.23 -14.98
C LEU A 65 -2.09 -3.49 -15.84
N LYS A 66 -2.26 -2.75 -16.95
CA LYS A 66 -3.34 -3.01 -17.92
C LYS A 66 -3.24 -4.42 -18.49
N GLU A 67 -2.07 -4.84 -18.97
CA GLU A 67 -1.85 -6.20 -19.49
C GLU A 67 -2.16 -7.30 -18.46
N LEU A 68 -1.87 -7.07 -17.18
CA LEU A 68 -2.20 -7.99 -16.10
C LEU A 68 -3.71 -8.01 -15.85
N ALA A 69 -4.36 -6.86 -15.73
CA ALA A 69 -5.80 -6.77 -15.53
C ALA A 69 -6.59 -7.42 -16.68
N GLU A 70 -6.20 -7.20 -17.94
CA GLU A 70 -6.81 -7.87 -19.09
C GLU A 70 -6.65 -9.39 -19.04
N TYR A 71 -5.48 -9.89 -18.63
CA TYR A 71 -5.29 -11.33 -18.42
C TYR A 71 -6.18 -11.86 -17.28
N LEU A 72 -6.28 -11.15 -16.16
CA LEU A 72 -7.09 -11.60 -15.03
C LEU A 72 -8.60 -11.62 -15.35
N LYS A 73 -9.07 -10.86 -16.35
CA LYS A 73 -10.46 -10.97 -16.85
C LYS A 73 -10.74 -12.33 -17.48
N THR A 74 -9.72 -13.02 -18.01
CA THR A 74 -9.88 -14.34 -18.63
C THR A 74 -9.72 -15.48 -17.62
N VAL A 75 -9.54 -15.17 -16.34
CA VAL A 75 -9.40 -16.16 -15.26
C VAL A 75 -10.78 -16.35 -14.62
N ASP A 76 -11.29 -17.57 -14.63
CA ASP A 76 -12.63 -17.88 -14.06
C ASP A 76 -12.66 -17.77 -12.53
N ARG A 77 -11.52 -17.96 -11.87
CA ARG A 77 -11.40 -17.91 -10.41
C ARG A 77 -11.57 -16.47 -9.89
N PRO A 78 -12.39 -16.22 -8.85
CA PRO A 78 -12.47 -14.92 -8.19
C PRO A 78 -11.09 -14.40 -7.78
N THR A 79 -10.74 -13.22 -8.26
CA THR A 79 -9.41 -12.62 -8.10
C THR A 79 -9.56 -11.15 -7.73
N ILE A 80 -8.82 -10.73 -6.70
CA ILE A 80 -8.59 -9.33 -6.35
C ILE A 80 -7.14 -8.99 -6.69
N LEU A 81 -6.92 -7.93 -7.46
CA LEU A 81 -5.63 -7.32 -7.71
C LEU A 81 -5.52 -6.03 -6.90
N VAL A 82 -4.45 -5.92 -6.13
CA VAL A 82 -4.13 -4.73 -5.34
C VAL A 82 -2.77 -4.22 -5.77
N VAL A 83 -2.69 -2.93 -6.09
CA VAL A 83 -1.45 -2.27 -6.50
C VAL A 83 -1.31 -1.00 -5.68
N PHE A 84 -0.14 -0.81 -5.09
CA PHE A 84 0.18 0.41 -4.36
C PHE A 84 1.64 0.78 -4.52
N GLY A 85 1.94 2.08 -4.45
CA GLY A 85 3.32 2.56 -4.38
C GLY A 85 3.87 2.43 -2.96
N ASP A 86 5.13 2.07 -2.84
CA ASP A 86 5.85 1.98 -1.57
C ASP A 86 6.24 3.34 -1.01
N HIS A 87 6.74 4.25 -1.86
CA HIS A 87 7.08 5.62 -1.50
C HIS A 87 7.08 6.59 -2.69
N LEU A 88 7.17 7.90 -2.40
CA LEU A 88 7.40 8.92 -3.42
C LEU A 88 8.80 8.77 -4.06
N PRO A 89 8.98 9.00 -5.37
CA PRO A 89 10.26 8.82 -6.04
C PRO A 89 11.33 9.80 -5.52
N ASN A 90 12.59 9.40 -5.60
CA ASN A 90 13.73 10.24 -5.21
C ASN A 90 14.00 11.33 -6.28
N LEU A 91 13.22 12.40 -6.22
CA LEU A 91 13.24 13.53 -7.16
C LEU A 91 13.38 14.87 -6.42
N GLN A 92 14.27 14.96 -5.42
CA GLN A 92 14.37 16.12 -4.51
C GLN A 92 14.46 17.47 -5.26
N GLU A 93 15.39 17.61 -6.21
CA GLU A 93 15.54 18.85 -7.00
C GLU A 93 14.24 19.23 -7.74
N VAL A 94 13.53 18.24 -8.30
CA VAL A 94 12.24 18.47 -8.95
C VAL A 94 11.20 18.92 -7.92
N TYR A 95 11.13 18.28 -6.74
CA TYR A 95 10.22 18.74 -5.69
C TYR A 95 10.50 20.17 -5.26
N ASP A 96 11.76 20.57 -5.20
CA ASP A 96 12.17 21.93 -4.83
C ASP A 96 11.75 22.94 -5.90
N SER A 97 11.99 22.65 -7.18
CA SER A 97 11.54 23.47 -8.31
C SER A 97 10.02 23.62 -8.41
N TYR A 98 9.28 22.61 -7.97
CA TYR A 98 7.82 22.64 -7.86
C TYR A 98 7.30 23.23 -6.56
N GLY A 99 8.16 23.45 -5.56
CA GLY A 99 7.77 23.87 -4.21
C GLY A 99 6.88 22.86 -3.49
N PHE A 100 7.00 21.56 -3.81
CA PHE A 100 6.09 20.52 -3.34
C PHE A 100 6.03 20.42 -1.80
N PHE A 101 7.19 20.59 -1.14
CA PHE A 101 7.30 20.59 0.33
C PHE A 101 7.33 21.99 0.96
N LYS A 102 7.09 23.06 0.20
CA LYS A 102 7.29 24.45 0.67
C LYS A 102 6.48 24.78 1.93
N ASP A 103 5.25 24.29 2.01
CA ASP A 103 4.33 24.56 3.13
C ASP A 103 4.50 23.58 4.31
N ASP A 104 5.35 22.55 4.15
CA ASP A 104 5.67 21.58 5.21
C ASP A 104 7.07 20.98 5.00
N PRO A 105 8.14 21.77 5.22
CA PRO A 105 9.52 21.32 4.99
C PRO A 105 9.91 20.12 5.86
N GLU A 106 9.38 20.06 7.08
CA GLU A 106 9.63 18.98 8.04
C GLU A 106 8.88 17.68 7.71
N ARG A 107 8.01 17.70 6.69
CA ARG A 107 7.18 16.56 6.26
C ARG A 107 6.37 15.98 7.41
N THR A 108 5.67 16.84 8.14
CA THR A 108 4.81 16.46 9.26
C THR A 108 3.38 16.12 8.83
N ASN A 109 3.04 16.33 7.56
CA ASN A 109 1.73 16.05 7.01
C ASN A 109 1.71 14.76 6.16
N LEU A 110 0.65 13.96 6.34
CA LEU A 110 0.35 12.77 5.55
C LEU A 110 0.47 12.96 4.04
N LYS A 111 0.09 14.14 3.49
CA LYS A 111 0.12 14.41 2.04
C LYS A 111 1.50 14.12 1.41
N ASN A 112 2.57 14.24 2.20
CA ASN A 112 3.96 14.03 1.78
C ASN A 112 4.36 12.54 1.69
N TYR A 113 3.43 11.63 2.02
CA TYR A 113 3.63 10.18 2.10
C TYR A 113 2.58 9.40 1.30
N GLN A 114 1.75 10.09 0.51
CA GLN A 114 0.69 9.46 -0.26
C GLN A 114 1.23 8.90 -1.58
N THR A 115 0.85 7.66 -1.87
CA THR A 115 1.09 6.98 -3.14
C THR A 115 -0.23 6.47 -3.72
N PRO A 116 -0.32 6.19 -5.03
CA PRO A 116 -1.50 5.60 -5.62
C PRO A 116 -1.83 4.24 -4.97
N PHE A 117 -3.13 3.98 -4.75
CA PHE A 117 -3.66 2.70 -4.29
C PHE A 117 -4.81 2.30 -5.22
N VAL A 118 -4.66 1.16 -5.90
CA VAL A 118 -5.62 0.65 -6.89
C VAL A 118 -6.08 -0.73 -6.46
N VAL A 119 -7.40 -0.92 -6.45
CA VAL A 119 -8.03 -2.23 -6.26
C VAL A 119 -8.89 -2.54 -7.47
N TRP A 120 -8.66 -3.71 -8.04
CA TRP A 120 -9.39 -4.25 -9.19
C TRP A 120 -9.81 -5.69 -8.89
N SER A 121 -10.90 -6.15 -9.48
CA SER A 121 -11.35 -7.54 -9.38
C SER A 121 -12.05 -8.00 -10.65
N ASN A 122 -12.00 -9.31 -10.91
CA ASN A 122 -12.77 -9.93 -12.01
C ASN A 122 -14.22 -10.29 -11.61
N TYR A 123 -14.64 -9.91 -10.40
CA TYR A 123 -16.00 -10.08 -9.88
C TYR A 123 -16.46 -8.84 -9.13
N LYS A 124 -17.77 -8.72 -8.86
CA LYS A 124 -18.33 -7.58 -8.15
C LYS A 124 -17.93 -7.59 -6.67
N LEU A 125 -17.41 -6.46 -6.18
CA LEU A 125 -17.01 -6.25 -4.79
C LEU A 125 -17.94 -5.28 -4.06
N ASP A 126 -18.20 -5.53 -2.76
CA ASP A 126 -18.69 -4.48 -1.86
C ASP A 126 -17.51 -3.58 -1.47
N LYS A 127 -17.45 -2.38 -2.06
CA LYS A 127 -16.35 -1.43 -1.85
C LYS A 127 -16.43 -0.66 -0.53
N LYS A 128 -17.41 -0.92 0.34
CA LYS A 128 -17.51 -0.27 1.67
C LYS A 128 -16.20 -0.29 2.48
N PRO A 129 -15.43 -1.39 2.56
CA PRO A 129 -14.16 -1.40 3.29
C PRO A 129 -13.10 -0.44 2.75
N LEU A 130 -13.27 0.07 1.52
CA LEU A 130 -12.36 1.00 0.86
C LEU A 130 -12.87 2.45 0.86
N LYS A 131 -14.00 2.75 1.52
CA LYS A 131 -14.61 4.09 1.55
C LYS A 131 -13.87 5.04 2.50
N GLN A 132 -12.64 5.38 2.14
CA GLN A 132 -11.80 6.33 2.86
C GLN A 132 -10.83 7.02 1.89
N PRO A 133 -10.41 8.26 2.16
CA PRO A 133 -9.56 9.02 1.25
C PRO A 133 -8.15 8.42 1.09
N TYR A 134 -7.68 7.66 2.07
CA TYR A 134 -6.37 7.01 2.07
C TYR A 134 -6.39 5.79 3.01
N ILE A 135 -5.54 4.81 2.74
CA ILE A 135 -5.36 3.59 3.55
C ILE A 135 -3.87 3.46 3.84
N ALA A 136 -3.48 3.53 5.11
CA ALA A 136 -2.10 3.25 5.49
C ALA A 136 -1.75 1.79 5.15
N ALA A 137 -0.52 1.54 4.68
CA ALA A 137 -0.10 0.21 4.24
C ALA A 137 -0.31 -0.87 5.32
N SER A 138 -0.07 -0.53 6.59
CA SER A 138 -0.29 -1.40 7.76
C SER A 138 -1.76 -1.81 7.96
N PHE A 139 -2.71 -1.06 7.39
CA PHE A 139 -4.15 -1.29 7.52
C PHE A 139 -4.79 -1.87 6.25
N VAL A 140 -4.02 -2.14 5.19
CA VAL A 140 -4.55 -2.70 3.95
C VAL A 140 -5.10 -4.11 4.16
N ALA A 141 -4.38 -4.96 4.88
CA ALA A 141 -4.74 -6.37 5.07
C ALA A 141 -6.17 -6.62 5.59
N PRO A 142 -6.62 -6.03 6.73
CA PRO A 142 -7.99 -6.25 7.20
C PRO A 142 -9.05 -5.74 6.22
N LYS A 143 -8.78 -4.64 5.48
CA LYS A 143 -9.72 -4.16 4.46
C LYS A 143 -9.86 -5.15 3.30
N LEU A 144 -8.74 -5.76 2.86
CA LEU A 144 -8.74 -6.76 1.80
C LEU A 144 -9.43 -8.07 2.22
N LEU A 145 -9.23 -8.51 3.46
CA LEU A 145 -9.92 -9.69 3.99
C LEU A 145 -11.44 -9.48 4.01
N LYS A 146 -11.91 -8.33 4.51
CA LYS A 146 -13.33 -7.95 4.46
C LYS A 146 -13.85 -7.85 3.03
N LEU A 147 -13.06 -7.28 2.13
CA LEU A 147 -13.40 -7.14 0.71
C LEU A 147 -13.54 -8.50 0.01
N ALA A 148 -12.73 -9.48 0.41
CA ALA A 148 -12.78 -10.86 -0.05
C ALA A 148 -13.89 -11.70 0.63
N GLY A 149 -14.62 -11.14 1.60
CA GLY A 149 -15.62 -11.86 2.39
C GLY A 149 -15.02 -12.89 3.35
N LEU A 150 -13.75 -12.73 3.72
CA LEU A 150 -13.06 -13.62 4.65
C LEU A 150 -13.20 -13.11 6.09
N PRO A 151 -13.28 -14.02 7.09
CA PRO A 151 -13.27 -13.63 8.48
C PRO A 151 -11.93 -13.00 8.85
N LEU A 152 -11.96 -12.08 9.83
CA LEU A 152 -10.74 -11.56 10.43
C LEU A 152 -10.33 -12.47 11.59
N SER A 153 -9.03 -12.75 11.71
CA SER A 153 -8.47 -13.29 12.94
C SER A 153 -8.47 -12.20 14.02
N ASP A 154 -8.31 -12.59 15.29
CA ASP A 154 -8.22 -11.64 16.43
C ASP A 154 -7.20 -10.53 16.17
N TYR A 155 -6.05 -10.88 15.58
CA TYR A 155 -5.03 -9.91 15.16
C TYR A 155 -5.61 -8.91 14.16
N TYR A 156 -6.21 -9.37 13.06
CA TYR A 156 -6.73 -8.46 12.03
C TYR A 156 -7.97 -7.70 12.48
N GLN A 157 -8.75 -8.24 13.42
CA GLN A 157 -9.84 -7.52 14.06
C GLN A 157 -9.28 -6.36 14.88
N PHE A 158 -8.24 -6.60 15.68
CA PHE A 158 -7.55 -5.55 16.42
C PHE A 158 -6.95 -4.48 15.50
N ILE A 159 -6.28 -4.87 14.41
CA ILE A 159 -5.75 -3.91 13.42
C ILE A 159 -6.89 -3.12 12.75
N ASP A 160 -8.04 -3.74 12.47
CA ASP A 160 -9.20 -3.03 11.91
C ASP A 160 -9.78 -2.01 12.91
N ASP A 161 -9.87 -2.36 14.19
CA ASP A 161 -10.29 -1.45 15.26
C ASP A 161 -9.34 -0.26 15.36
N VAL A 162 -8.02 -0.50 15.37
CA VAL A 162 -7.00 0.56 15.31
C VAL A 162 -7.22 1.45 14.08
N SER A 163 -7.43 0.85 12.90
CA SER A 163 -7.67 1.60 11.65
C SER A 163 -8.95 2.42 11.65
N SER A 164 -9.92 2.08 12.50
CA SER A 164 -11.16 2.85 12.66
C SER A 164 -10.95 4.15 13.44
N CYS A 165 -9.94 4.17 14.31
CA CYS A 165 -9.57 5.31 15.18
C CYS A 165 -8.40 6.12 14.67
N TYR A 166 -7.53 5.51 13.84
CA TYR A 166 -6.34 6.13 13.30
C TYR A 166 -6.28 5.89 11.80
N SER A 167 -6.34 6.96 11.02
CA SER A 167 -6.25 6.88 9.57
C SER A 167 -4.81 6.75 9.09
N ALA A 168 -3.84 7.20 9.90
CA ALA A 168 -2.42 6.94 9.75
C ALA A 168 -1.70 7.02 11.10
N ILE A 169 -0.73 6.13 11.31
CA ILE A 169 0.21 6.16 12.44
C ILE A 169 1.60 6.18 11.83
N HIS A 170 2.32 7.28 12.01
CA HIS A 170 3.64 7.52 11.44
C HIS A 170 4.55 8.16 12.50
N GLN A 171 5.87 8.01 12.36
CA GLN A 171 6.83 8.56 13.33
C GLN A 171 6.73 10.09 13.47
N LYS A 172 6.32 10.79 12.40
CA LYS A 172 6.19 12.25 12.37
C LYS A 172 4.79 12.78 12.67
N PHE A 173 3.76 11.93 12.63
CA PHE A 173 2.38 12.35 12.81
C PHE A 173 1.47 11.17 13.12
N ILE A 174 0.40 11.46 13.85
CA ILE A 174 -0.70 10.52 14.07
C ILE A 174 -1.97 11.23 13.64
N ASN A 175 -2.70 10.62 12.71
CA ASN A 175 -3.97 11.14 12.22
C ASN A 175 -5.10 10.35 12.87
N GLU A 176 -5.80 10.99 13.80
CA GLU A 176 -6.96 10.42 14.46
C GLU A 176 -8.24 10.59 13.64
N ASN A 177 -9.12 9.60 13.73
CA ASN A 177 -10.52 9.73 13.35
C ASN A 177 -11.34 10.22 14.55
N LEU A 178 -11.98 11.38 14.44
CA LEU A 178 -12.76 11.98 15.52
C LEU A 178 -14.04 11.20 15.84
N THR A 179 -14.55 10.39 14.92
CA THR A 179 -15.80 9.64 15.09
C THR A 179 -15.60 8.22 15.64
N CYS A 180 -14.37 7.87 16.04
CA CYS A 180 -14.10 6.56 16.63
C CYS A 180 -14.70 6.43 18.04
N ASN A 181 -15.25 5.25 18.33
CA ASN A 181 -15.97 4.93 19.57
C ASN A 181 -15.12 4.16 20.61
N PHE A 182 -13.85 3.87 20.30
CA PHE A 182 -12.94 3.19 21.22
C PHE A 182 -12.18 4.19 22.09
N ASP A 183 -11.62 3.72 23.21
CA ASP A 183 -10.55 4.45 23.90
C ASP A 183 -9.30 4.48 23.00
N LYS A 184 -9.15 5.60 22.29
CA LYS A 184 -8.06 5.83 21.35
C LYS A 184 -6.69 5.62 22.00
N LYS A 185 -6.48 6.12 23.22
CA LYS A 185 -5.18 6.07 23.89
C LYS A 185 -4.82 4.64 24.25
N ALA A 186 -5.77 3.91 24.82
CA ALA A 186 -5.59 2.49 25.13
C ALA A 186 -5.33 1.68 23.85
N LEU A 187 -6.06 1.96 22.77
CA LEU A 187 -5.95 1.27 21.49
C LEU A 187 -4.59 1.49 20.82
N LEU A 188 -4.10 2.74 20.78
CA LEU A 188 -2.77 3.06 20.27
C LEU A 188 -1.67 2.41 21.11
N LYS A 189 -1.83 2.43 22.45
CA LYS A 189 -0.87 1.78 23.35
C LYS A 189 -0.81 0.27 23.12
N GLY A 190 -1.97 -0.37 22.92
CA GLY A 190 -2.06 -1.77 22.53
C GLY A 190 -1.33 -2.03 21.21
N TYR A 191 -1.52 -1.17 20.21
CA TYR A 191 -0.86 -1.29 18.91
C TYR A 191 0.66 -1.17 19.02
N GLU A 192 1.17 -0.22 19.80
CA GLU A 192 2.61 -0.09 20.07
C GLU A 192 3.17 -1.33 20.78
N ASN A 193 2.48 -1.81 21.82
CA ASN A 193 2.93 -2.97 22.59
C ASN A 193 2.96 -4.24 21.73
N LEU A 194 1.95 -4.44 20.88
CA LEU A 194 1.88 -5.53 19.92
C LEU A 194 3.08 -5.52 18.96
N ASN A 195 3.37 -4.37 18.35
CA ASN A 195 4.52 -4.24 17.44
C ASN A 195 5.85 -4.45 18.15
N LYS A 196 6.00 -3.92 19.37
CA LYS A 196 7.21 -4.13 20.19
C LYS A 196 7.41 -5.59 20.57
N ASP A 197 6.35 -6.30 20.95
CA ASP A 197 6.44 -7.71 21.33
C ASP A 197 6.85 -8.61 20.15
N VAL A 198 6.34 -8.29 18.95
CA VAL A 198 6.68 -9.02 17.71
C VAL A 198 8.11 -8.73 17.24
N LEU A 199 8.59 -7.50 17.37
CA LEU A 199 9.92 -7.10 16.88
C LEU A 199 11.04 -7.43 17.87
N ASP A 200 10.84 -7.08 19.15
CA ASP A 200 11.89 -7.05 20.17
C ASP A 200 11.51 -7.80 21.46
N GLY A 201 10.32 -8.41 21.52
CA GLY A 201 9.79 -9.04 22.72
C GLY A 201 9.92 -10.56 22.77
N TYR A 202 9.15 -11.17 23.67
CA TYR A 202 9.19 -12.62 23.94
C TYR A 202 8.06 -13.39 23.25
N ASN A 203 7.46 -12.80 22.20
CA ASN A 203 6.34 -13.36 21.43
C ASN A 203 5.14 -13.74 22.32
N HIS A 204 4.83 -12.93 23.33
CA HIS A 204 3.68 -13.16 24.20
C HIS A 204 2.36 -13.16 23.41
N THR A 205 2.23 -12.24 22.45
CA THR A 205 1.06 -12.11 21.60
C THR A 205 0.85 -13.36 20.74
N TYR A 206 1.93 -13.91 20.16
CA TYR A 206 1.86 -15.14 19.38
C TYR A 206 1.40 -16.33 20.23
N LYS A 207 1.87 -16.45 21.47
CA LYS A 207 1.46 -17.51 22.40
C LYS A 207 -0.03 -17.41 22.77
N ILE A 208 -0.54 -16.20 22.96
CA ILE A 208 -1.98 -15.97 23.22
C ILE A 208 -2.81 -16.42 22.00
N MET A 209 -2.38 -16.08 20.79
CA MET A 209 -3.08 -16.50 19.56
C MET A 209 -3.10 -18.03 19.39
N GLN A 210 -2.03 -18.73 19.74
CA GLN A 210 -1.99 -20.20 19.67
C GLN A 210 -2.92 -20.89 20.67
N ASN A 211 -3.06 -20.32 21.87
CA ASN A 211 -3.90 -20.91 22.92
C ASN A 211 -5.39 -20.79 22.55
N ASN A 212 -5.81 -19.64 22.01
CA ASN A 212 -7.18 -19.44 21.55
C ASN A 212 -7.57 -20.38 20.38
N GLN A 213 -6.63 -20.71 19.49
CA GLN A 213 -6.89 -21.67 18.41
C GLN A 213 -7.17 -23.08 18.94
N LYS A 214 -6.45 -23.53 19.98
CA LYS A 214 -6.68 -24.85 20.59
C LYS A 214 -8.01 -24.95 21.34
N GLU A 215 -8.51 -23.84 21.89
CA GLU A 215 -9.81 -23.78 22.56
C GLU A 215 -10.98 -23.76 21.58
N MET A 216 -10.80 -23.29 20.34
CA MET A 216 -11.82 -23.32 19.28
C MET A 216 -11.87 -24.65 18.51
N GLU A 217 -10.83 -25.48 18.61
CA GLU A 217 -10.75 -26.81 18.00
C GLU A 217 -11.25 -27.94 18.93
N GLN A 218 -11.75 -27.59 20.13
CA GLN A 218 -12.41 -28.47 21.09
C GLN A 218 -13.93 -28.23 21.11
#